data_AF-A0A2A2BM21-F1
#
_entry.id   AF-A0A2A2BM21-F1
#
_cell.length_a   1.000
_cell.length_b   1.000
_cell.length_c   1.000
_cell.angle_alpha   90.00
_cell.angle_beta   90.00
_cell.angle_gamma   90.00
#
_symmetry.space_group_name_H-M   'P 1'
#
loop_
_entity.id
_entity.type
_entity.pdbx_description
1 polymer ?
#
loop_
_entity_poly.entity_id
_entity_poly.type
_entity_poly.pdbx_seq_one_letter_code
_entity_poly.pdbx_strand_id
1 'polypeptide(L)'
;MYNFITIMYDVFSCFGVLAKNQNTRDIRNIKNFSSHQHSLGDMFDELINIIDKEQVLSTEQRKVIFRRYEDLYVKLMHYSVFTDQTHQIIKQKYFNDIVPMILALDIRNTYRPDNEMAFYYHIHSFLTQIPDNEDDIYHAARTYLRNYVKLCLSGYTPANAHFKDIFDGVYEFIRNIRKNSTPGKIKLIATINTCKETCKHLLYLSNEDKEKIISDLDKIQVACYYLTILLAFERRTSLTSTLATLYKMLISEREVSEYECQLLYLTNPIDVMNI
;
A
#
# COMPACT_ATOMS: atom_id res chain seq x y z
N MET A 1 20.24 -11.52 -11.73
CA MET A 1 20.05 -10.06 -11.79
C MET A 1 18.54 -9.81 -11.67
N TYR A 2 18.07 -9.14 -10.61
CA TYR A 2 16.65 -8.75 -10.53
C TYR A 2 16.43 -7.62 -11.53
N ASN A 3 15.52 -7.80 -12.47
CA ASN A 3 15.11 -6.74 -13.38
C ASN A 3 14.07 -5.85 -12.65
N PHE A 4 13.93 -4.58 -13.02
CA PHE A 4 12.87 -3.70 -12.50
C PHE A 4 11.50 -4.36 -12.60
N ILE A 5 11.28 -5.05 -13.72
CA ILE A 5 10.08 -5.84 -13.99
C ILE A 5 9.83 -6.89 -12.90
N THR A 6 10.87 -7.58 -12.39
CA THR A 6 10.71 -8.56 -11.31
C THR A 6 10.22 -7.91 -10.01
N ILE A 7 10.66 -6.68 -9.71
CA ILE A 7 10.17 -5.91 -8.57
C ILE A 7 8.69 -5.56 -8.78
N MET A 8 8.33 -5.08 -9.97
CA MET A 8 6.94 -4.75 -10.29
C MET A 8 6.00 -5.97 -10.22
N TYR A 9 6.46 -7.16 -10.58
CA TYR A 9 5.67 -8.38 -10.39
C TYR A 9 5.37 -8.68 -8.93
N ASP A 10 6.34 -8.46 -8.04
CA ASP A 10 6.10 -8.58 -6.61
C ASP A 10 5.08 -7.54 -6.13
N VAL A 11 5.13 -6.32 -6.66
CA VAL A 11 4.11 -5.28 -6.41
C VAL A 11 2.74 -5.76 -6.90
N PHE A 12 2.58 -6.10 -8.18
CA PHE A 12 1.30 -6.58 -8.74
C PHE A 12 0.74 -7.78 -7.96
N SER A 13 1.60 -8.70 -7.51
CA SER A 13 1.20 -9.82 -6.67
C SER A 13 0.60 -9.37 -5.34
N CYS A 14 1.24 -8.41 -4.65
CA CYS A 14 0.76 -7.89 -3.38
C CYS A 14 -0.58 -7.16 -3.52
N PHE A 15 -0.79 -6.46 -4.65
CA PHE A 15 -2.04 -5.80 -4.97
C PHE A 15 -3.12 -6.75 -5.53
N GLY A 16 -2.77 -8.01 -5.81
CA GLY A 16 -3.70 -8.99 -6.38
C GLY A 16 -4.11 -8.68 -7.82
N VAL A 17 -3.25 -7.97 -8.57
CA VAL A 17 -3.44 -7.53 -9.96
C VAL A 17 -2.98 -8.61 -10.97
N LEU A 18 -2.24 -9.63 -10.51
CA LEU A 18 -1.83 -10.71 -11.40
C LEU A 18 -3.05 -11.45 -11.94
N ALA A 19 -3.22 -11.44 -13.26
CA ALA A 19 -4.28 -12.18 -13.93
C ALA A 19 -4.20 -13.68 -13.58
N LYS A 20 -5.36 -14.31 -13.37
CA LYS A 20 -5.51 -15.69 -12.85
C LYS A 20 -4.73 -16.79 -13.60
N ASN A 21 -4.19 -16.51 -14.80
CA ASN A 21 -3.53 -17.49 -15.67
C ASN A 21 -2.11 -17.10 -16.14
N GLN A 22 -1.43 -16.14 -15.50
CA GLN A 22 -0.06 -15.82 -15.91
C GLN A 22 0.95 -16.83 -15.34
N ASN A 23 1.61 -17.56 -16.25
CA ASN A 23 2.64 -18.52 -15.91
C ASN A 23 3.90 -17.79 -15.46
N THR A 24 4.28 -17.93 -14.18
CA THR A 24 5.50 -17.33 -13.58
C THR A 24 6.79 -17.66 -14.34
N ARG A 25 6.80 -18.70 -15.18
CA ARG A 25 7.95 -19.12 -16.01
C ARG A 25 8.15 -18.24 -17.24
N ASP A 26 7.07 -17.86 -17.93
CA ASP A 26 7.13 -17.00 -19.12
C ASP A 26 7.55 -15.57 -18.74
N ILE A 27 7.21 -15.18 -17.51
CA ILE A 27 7.51 -13.88 -16.90
C ILE A 27 9.00 -13.69 -16.58
N ARG A 28 9.69 -14.74 -16.10
CA ARG A 28 11.13 -14.66 -15.80
C ARG A 28 12.00 -14.47 -17.05
N ASN A 29 11.43 -14.69 -18.23
CA ASN A 29 12.08 -14.45 -19.52
C ASN A 29 11.82 -13.03 -20.07
N ILE A 30 11.05 -12.21 -19.35
CA ILE A 30 10.76 -10.82 -19.76
C ILE A 30 12.01 -9.97 -19.50
N LYS A 31 12.70 -9.65 -20.59
CA LYS A 31 13.93 -8.84 -20.54
C LYS A 31 13.65 -7.34 -20.48
N ASN A 32 12.64 -6.82 -21.19
CA ASN A 32 12.38 -5.38 -21.31
C ASN A 32 10.87 -5.04 -21.34
N PHE A 33 10.51 -3.81 -20.92
CA PHE A 33 9.15 -3.25 -20.94
C PHE A 33 8.53 -3.24 -22.35
N SER A 34 9.37 -3.07 -23.38
CA SER A 34 8.95 -2.95 -24.79
C SER A 34 8.39 -4.23 -25.39
N SER A 35 8.73 -5.42 -24.88
CA SER A 35 8.33 -6.68 -25.50
C SER A 35 6.98 -7.23 -25.04
N HIS A 36 6.33 -6.65 -24.01
CA HIS A 36 5.03 -7.11 -23.47
C HIS A 36 4.07 -5.96 -23.11
N GLN A 37 4.11 -4.87 -23.87
CA GLN A 37 3.41 -3.61 -23.59
C GLN A 37 1.91 -3.77 -23.25
N HIS A 38 1.19 -4.69 -23.91
CA HIS A 38 -0.26 -4.79 -23.69
C HIS A 38 -0.62 -5.38 -22.32
N SER A 39 -0.05 -6.55 -21.95
CA SER A 39 -0.40 -7.19 -20.67
C SER A 39 0.20 -6.47 -19.45
N LEU A 40 1.37 -5.84 -19.60
CA LEU A 40 1.93 -4.98 -18.56
C LEU A 40 1.12 -3.69 -18.43
N GLY A 41 0.67 -3.12 -19.54
CA GLY A 41 -0.19 -1.94 -19.57
C GLY A 41 -1.46 -2.13 -18.74
N ASP A 42 -2.18 -3.23 -18.95
CA ASP A 42 -3.41 -3.52 -18.21
C ASP A 42 -3.16 -3.68 -16.69
N MET A 43 -2.04 -4.30 -16.30
CA MET A 43 -1.67 -4.43 -14.88
C MET A 43 -1.30 -3.07 -14.26
N PHE A 44 -0.63 -2.19 -14.99
CA PHE A 44 -0.38 -0.83 -14.53
C PHE A 44 -1.67 -0.03 -14.40
N ASP A 45 -2.60 -0.16 -15.35
CA ASP A 45 -3.90 0.51 -15.30
C ASP A 45 -4.73 0.02 -14.10
N GLU A 46 -4.73 -1.28 -13.81
CA GLU A 46 -5.37 -1.83 -12.62
C GLU A 46 -4.70 -1.35 -11.32
N LEU A 47 -3.36 -1.31 -11.28
CA LEU A 47 -2.61 -0.76 -10.14
C LEU A 47 -2.97 0.72 -9.91
N ILE A 48 -3.01 1.53 -10.96
CA ILE A 48 -3.40 2.95 -10.90
C ILE A 48 -4.82 3.09 -10.36
N ASN A 49 -5.75 2.26 -10.84
CA ASN A 49 -7.12 2.26 -10.36
C ASN A 49 -7.27 1.79 -8.90
N ILE A 50 -6.25 1.17 -8.33
CA ILE A 50 -6.19 0.87 -6.89
C ILE A 50 -5.58 2.04 -6.11
N ILE A 51 -4.43 2.58 -6.53
CA ILE A 51 -3.66 3.57 -5.75
C ILE A 51 -4.10 5.01 -5.96
N ASP A 52 -4.77 5.30 -7.07
CA ASP A 52 -5.20 6.64 -7.48
C ASP A 52 -6.53 6.60 -8.24
N LYS A 53 -7.49 5.88 -7.67
CA LYS A 53 -8.83 5.72 -8.26
C LYS A 53 -9.51 7.08 -8.49
N GLU A 54 -9.24 8.03 -7.62
CA GLU A 54 -9.74 9.39 -7.63
C GLU A 54 -9.07 10.28 -8.67
N GLN A 55 -8.03 9.77 -9.34
CA GLN A 55 -7.27 10.47 -10.38
C GLN A 55 -6.75 11.83 -9.90
N VAL A 56 -6.14 11.86 -8.71
CA VAL A 56 -5.34 13.02 -8.27
C VAL A 56 -4.29 13.33 -9.34
N LEU A 57 -3.69 12.28 -9.89
CA LEU A 57 -2.93 12.31 -11.12
C LEU A 57 -3.70 11.59 -12.23
N SER A 58 -3.57 12.07 -13.46
CA SER A 58 -4.10 11.35 -14.61
C SER A 58 -3.37 10.02 -14.81
N THR A 59 -4.03 9.06 -15.45
CA THR A 59 -3.42 7.76 -15.77
C THR A 59 -2.10 7.92 -16.54
N GLU A 60 -2.03 8.88 -17.47
CA GLU A 60 -0.79 9.16 -18.22
C GLU A 60 0.30 9.74 -17.32
N GLN A 61 -0.03 10.64 -16.38
CA GLN A 61 0.93 11.13 -15.40
C GLN A 61 1.47 10.00 -14.53
N ARG A 62 0.61 9.09 -14.04
CA ARG A 62 1.02 7.90 -13.28
C ARG A 62 1.93 6.97 -14.09
N LYS A 63 1.63 6.73 -15.36
CA LYS A 63 2.49 5.94 -16.27
C LYS A 63 3.85 6.60 -16.51
N VAL A 64 3.92 7.93 -16.58
CA VAL A 64 5.19 8.66 -16.67
C VAL A 64 5.99 8.51 -15.38
N ILE A 65 5.34 8.59 -14.22
CA ILE A 65 5.99 8.38 -12.92
C ILE A 65 6.59 6.96 -12.81
N PHE A 66 5.85 5.92 -13.16
CA PHE A 66 6.38 4.55 -13.13
C PHE A 66 7.58 4.36 -14.06
N ARG A 67 7.56 4.97 -15.25
CA ARG A 67 8.72 4.98 -16.16
C ARG A 67 9.94 5.67 -15.54
N ARG A 68 9.74 6.77 -14.81
CA ARG A 68 10.83 7.44 -14.09
C ARG A 68 11.44 6.56 -12.99
N TYR A 69 10.62 5.76 -12.29
CA TYR A 69 11.13 4.79 -11.31
C TYR A 69 11.99 3.70 -11.98
N GLU A 70 11.58 3.23 -13.16
CA GLU A 70 12.39 2.30 -13.96
C GLU A 70 13.71 2.94 -14.41
N ASP A 71 13.67 4.15 -14.96
CA ASP A 71 14.86 4.89 -15.41
C ASP A 71 15.86 5.10 -14.28
N LEU A 72 15.37 5.48 -13.09
CA LEU A 72 16.19 5.64 -11.89
C LEU A 72 16.84 4.31 -11.50
N TYR A 73 16.06 3.22 -11.43
CA TYR A 73 16.59 1.90 -11.13
C TYR A 73 17.66 1.47 -12.13
N VAL A 74 17.38 1.59 -13.43
CA VAL A 74 18.30 1.21 -14.51
C VAL A 74 19.58 2.01 -14.43
N LYS A 75 19.51 3.34 -14.28
CA LYS A 75 20.70 4.18 -14.22
C LYS A 75 21.56 3.89 -12.98
N LEU A 76 20.96 3.58 -11.83
CA LEU A 76 21.71 3.16 -10.64
C LEU A 76 22.34 1.77 -10.81
N MET A 77 21.62 0.82 -11.39
CA MET A 77 22.11 -0.55 -11.57
C MET A 77 23.16 -0.70 -12.69
N HIS A 78 23.22 0.23 -13.64
CA HIS A 78 24.19 0.24 -14.74
C HIS A 78 25.33 1.23 -14.53
N TYR A 79 25.42 1.83 -13.34
CA TYR A 79 26.56 2.66 -12.99
C TYR A 79 27.83 1.81 -13.05
N SER A 80 28.85 2.30 -13.76
CA SER A 80 30.13 1.60 -13.89
C SER A 80 30.78 1.50 -12.52
N VAL A 81 30.77 0.30 -11.95
CA VAL A 81 31.38 0.00 -10.66
C VAL A 81 32.69 -0.74 -10.85
N PHE A 82 33.65 -0.50 -9.97
CA PHE A 82 34.95 -1.17 -10.01
C PHE A 82 34.88 -2.64 -9.54
N THR A 83 33.86 -3.04 -8.78
CA THR A 83 33.69 -4.40 -8.24
C THR A 83 32.22 -4.81 -8.09
N ASP A 84 31.94 -6.12 -8.09
CA ASP A 84 30.59 -6.67 -7.83
C ASP A 84 30.05 -6.36 -6.42
N GLN A 85 30.94 -6.23 -5.42
CA GLN A 85 30.56 -5.80 -4.06
C GLN A 85 29.94 -4.40 -4.06
N THR A 86 30.47 -3.50 -4.90
CA THR A 86 29.93 -2.15 -5.07
C THR A 86 28.51 -2.18 -5.64
N HIS A 87 28.21 -3.12 -6.55
CA HIS A 87 26.86 -3.30 -7.10
C HIS A 87 25.84 -3.70 -6.02
N GLN A 88 26.23 -4.62 -5.13
CA GLN A 88 25.37 -5.04 -4.01
C GLN A 88 25.08 -3.89 -3.05
N ILE A 89 26.07 -3.05 -2.76
CA ILE A 89 25.92 -1.87 -1.90
C ILE A 89 24.94 -0.86 -2.54
N ILE A 90 25.10 -0.55 -3.83
CA ILE A 90 24.19 0.36 -4.55
C ILE A 90 22.76 -0.17 -4.50
N LYS A 91 22.59 -1.48 -4.69
CA LYS A 91 21.28 -2.13 -4.59
C LYS A 91 20.68 -1.99 -3.20
N GLN A 92 21.46 -2.21 -2.14
CA GLN A 92 21.00 -2.04 -0.76
C GLN A 92 20.60 -0.58 -0.49
N LYS A 93 21.42 0.41 -0.90
CA LYS A 93 21.12 1.84 -0.76
C LYS A 93 19.81 2.21 -1.48
N TYR A 94 19.61 1.70 -2.70
CA TYR A 94 18.36 1.92 -3.44
C TYR A 94 17.13 1.41 -2.67
N PHE A 95 17.17 0.17 -2.17
CA PHE A 95 16.01 -0.38 -1.47
C PHE A 95 15.79 0.26 -0.10
N ASN A 96 16.85 0.51 0.66
CA ASN A 96 16.73 0.96 2.05
C ASN A 96 16.42 2.46 2.16
N ASP A 97 16.94 3.28 1.23
CA ASP A 97 16.88 4.74 1.36
C ASP A 97 15.96 5.34 0.29
N ILE A 98 16.09 4.91 -0.96
CA ILE A 98 15.38 5.53 -2.09
C ILE A 98 13.92 5.07 -2.16
N VAL A 99 13.64 3.77 -2.03
CA VAL A 99 12.26 3.24 -2.14
C VAL A 99 11.32 3.84 -1.08
N PRO A 100 11.67 3.90 0.22
CA PRO A 100 10.83 4.55 1.22
C PRO A 100 10.58 6.03 0.92
N MET A 101 11.59 6.76 0.43
CA MET A 101 11.45 8.17 0.06
C MET A 101 10.46 8.36 -1.10
N ILE A 102 10.58 7.55 -2.16
CA ILE A 102 9.63 7.56 -3.29
C ILE A 102 8.20 7.30 -2.80
N LEU A 103 8.01 6.30 -1.93
CA LEU A 103 6.70 5.98 -1.39
C LEU A 103 6.15 7.12 -0.52
N ALA A 104 6.97 7.73 0.33
CA ALA A 104 6.56 8.87 1.15
C ALA A 104 6.06 10.05 0.29
N LEU A 105 6.77 10.35 -0.80
CA LEU A 105 6.39 11.38 -1.76
C LEU A 105 5.09 11.05 -2.49
N ASP A 106 4.96 9.81 -2.96
CA ASP A 106 3.75 9.37 -3.65
C ASP A 106 2.51 9.46 -2.74
N ILE A 107 2.65 9.03 -1.48
CA ILE A 107 1.61 9.19 -0.45
C ILE A 107 1.27 10.68 -0.27
N ARG A 108 2.26 11.56 -0.03
CA ARG A 108 1.99 13.00 0.19
C ARG A 108 1.28 13.65 -0.99
N ASN A 109 1.73 13.36 -2.20
CA ASN A 109 1.24 14.02 -3.40
C ASN A 109 -0.16 13.55 -3.82
N THR A 110 -0.56 12.35 -3.39
CA THR A 110 -1.85 11.76 -3.78
C THR A 110 -2.78 11.46 -2.61
N TYR A 111 -2.41 11.89 -1.40
CA TYR A 111 -3.25 11.81 -0.22
C TYR A 111 -4.48 12.72 -0.36
N ARG A 112 -5.65 12.16 -0.04
CA ARG A 112 -6.95 12.83 -0.03
C ARG A 112 -7.53 12.77 1.39
N PRO A 113 -7.42 13.84 2.20
CA PRO A 113 -7.91 13.84 3.57
C PRO A 113 -9.45 13.78 3.66
N ASP A 114 -10.14 14.13 2.59
CA ASP A 114 -11.61 14.19 2.47
C ASP A 114 -12.25 12.88 2.00
N ASN A 115 -11.45 11.89 1.59
CA ASN A 115 -11.95 10.62 1.09
C ASN A 115 -11.34 9.44 1.86
N GLU A 116 -12.07 8.95 2.86
CA GLU A 116 -11.70 7.78 3.66
C GLU A 116 -11.55 6.49 2.83
N MET A 117 -12.20 6.43 1.66
CA MET A 117 -12.10 5.27 0.77
C MET A 117 -10.86 5.30 -0.13
N ALA A 118 -10.10 6.40 -0.16
CA ALA A 118 -8.91 6.52 -0.98
C ALA A 118 -7.76 5.64 -0.45
N PHE A 119 -6.95 5.10 -1.36
CA PHE A 119 -5.86 4.17 -1.04
C PHE A 119 -4.97 4.62 0.11
N TYR A 120 -4.50 5.87 0.02
CA TYR A 120 -3.56 6.41 0.97
C TYR A 120 -4.18 6.91 2.27
N TYR A 121 -5.52 6.93 2.42
CA TYR A 121 -6.15 7.50 3.61
C TYR A 121 -5.78 6.76 4.90
N HIS A 122 -5.99 5.45 4.92
CA HIS A 122 -5.66 4.63 6.08
C HIS A 122 -4.15 4.37 6.21
N ILE A 123 -3.40 4.42 5.11
CA ILE A 123 -1.93 4.33 5.14
C ILE A 123 -1.35 5.58 5.82
N HIS A 124 -1.77 6.77 5.40
CA HIS A 124 -1.41 8.05 6.03
C HIS A 124 -1.73 8.02 7.53
N SER A 125 -2.97 7.67 7.88
CA SER A 125 -3.44 7.65 9.26
C SER A 125 -2.64 6.67 10.13
N PHE A 126 -2.26 5.52 9.58
CA PHE A 126 -1.41 4.57 10.26
C PHE A 126 0.03 5.07 10.44
N LEU A 127 0.68 5.52 9.36
CA LEU A 127 2.08 5.96 9.39
C LEU A 127 2.30 7.17 10.32
N THR A 128 1.30 8.04 10.46
CA THR A 128 1.37 9.19 11.38
C THR A 128 1.18 8.82 12.85
N GLN A 129 0.54 7.67 13.13
CA GLN A 129 0.24 7.22 14.49
C GLN A 129 1.25 6.22 15.06
N ILE A 130 2.01 5.51 14.21
CA ILE A 130 3.04 4.60 14.72
C ILE A 130 4.20 5.38 15.33
N PRO A 131 4.78 4.96 16.47
CA PRO A 131 6.00 5.56 17.01
C PRO A 131 7.18 5.48 16.03
N ASP A 132 8.15 6.38 16.19
CA ASP A 132 9.42 6.28 15.47
C ASP A 132 10.16 5.03 15.97
N ASN A 133 10.78 4.27 15.07
CA ASN A 133 11.44 2.99 15.38
C ASN A 133 10.50 1.93 15.99
N GLU A 134 9.23 1.87 15.55
CA GLU A 134 8.32 0.79 15.95
C GLU A 134 8.85 -0.58 15.48
N ASP A 135 9.10 -1.48 16.43
CA ASP A 135 9.67 -2.80 16.19
C ASP A 135 8.61 -3.85 15.81
N ASP A 136 7.34 -3.66 16.21
CA ASP A 136 6.24 -4.58 15.86
C ASP A 136 5.13 -3.88 15.07
N ILE A 137 5.44 -3.61 13.79
CA ILE A 137 4.52 -3.04 12.80
C ILE A 137 3.21 -3.86 12.69
N TYR A 138 3.26 -5.18 12.89
CA TYR A 138 2.06 -6.03 12.83
C TYR A 138 1.17 -5.83 14.07
N HIS A 139 1.75 -5.65 15.26
CA HIS A 139 1.00 -5.25 16.45
C HIS A 139 0.41 -3.84 16.30
N ALA A 140 1.19 -2.88 15.81
CA ALA A 140 0.72 -1.53 15.55
C ALA A 140 -0.48 -1.53 14.58
N ALA A 141 -0.38 -2.26 13.46
CA ALA A 141 -1.47 -2.36 12.48
C ALA A 141 -2.74 -2.99 13.07
N ARG A 142 -2.60 -4.04 13.89
CA ARG A 142 -3.74 -4.64 14.61
C ARG A 142 -4.39 -3.65 15.57
N THR A 143 -3.60 -2.85 16.26
CA THR A 143 -4.08 -1.84 17.21
C THR A 143 -4.84 -0.74 16.49
N TYR A 144 -4.27 -0.20 15.41
CA TYR A 144 -4.93 0.78 14.55
C TYR A 144 -6.27 0.26 14.03
N LEU A 145 -6.30 -0.93 13.40
CA LEU A 145 -7.53 -1.48 12.83
C LEU A 145 -8.60 -1.74 13.89
N ARG A 146 -8.23 -2.23 15.08
CA ARG A 146 -9.18 -2.41 16.19
C ARG A 146 -9.77 -1.09 16.66
N ASN A 147 -8.95 -0.05 16.75
CA ASN A 147 -9.41 1.28 17.14
C ASN A 147 -10.33 1.87 16.06
N TYR A 148 -10.01 1.66 14.80
CA TYR A 148 -10.85 2.07 13.69
C TYR A 148 -12.21 1.36 13.68
N VAL A 149 -12.26 0.04 13.90
CA VAL A 149 -13.53 -0.69 14.08
C VAL A 149 -14.33 -0.12 15.26
N LYS A 150 -13.68 0.19 16.39
CA LYS A 150 -14.35 0.84 17.53
C LYS A 150 -14.90 2.23 17.18
N LEU A 151 -14.20 3.01 16.35
CA LEU A 151 -14.66 4.31 15.88
C LEU A 151 -15.95 4.16 15.06
N CYS A 152 -15.98 3.23 14.10
CA CYS A 152 -17.21 2.88 13.37
C CYS A 152 -18.32 2.48 14.34
N LEU A 153 -17.99 1.70 15.38
CA LEU A 153 -18.95 1.25 16.37
C LEU A 153 -19.45 2.34 17.34
N SER A 154 -18.69 3.43 17.54
CA SER A 154 -19.04 4.48 18.50
C SER A 154 -20.32 5.24 18.15
N GLY A 155 -20.74 5.16 16.87
CA GLY A 155 -21.99 5.74 16.39
C GLY A 155 -23.25 4.91 16.68
N TYR A 156 -23.16 3.84 17.46
CA TYR A 156 -24.28 2.98 17.82
C TYR A 156 -24.66 3.10 19.30
N THR A 157 -25.95 3.11 19.60
CA THR A 157 -26.47 3.27 20.97
C THR A 157 -26.40 1.97 21.80
N PRO A 158 -26.30 2.05 23.14
CA PRO A 158 -26.19 0.89 24.04
C PRO A 158 -27.33 -0.14 23.95
N ALA A 159 -28.49 0.23 23.41
CA ALA A 159 -29.61 -0.68 23.17
C ALA A 159 -29.27 -1.82 22.18
N ASN A 160 -28.18 -1.67 21.41
CA ASN A 160 -27.81 -2.57 20.32
C ASN A 160 -26.49 -3.31 20.60
N ALA A 161 -26.34 -3.84 21.82
CA ALA A 161 -25.14 -4.58 22.27
C ALA A 161 -24.72 -5.72 21.31
N HIS A 162 -25.66 -6.23 20.51
CA HIS A 162 -25.47 -7.26 19.49
C HIS A 162 -24.74 -6.81 18.22
N PHE A 163 -24.48 -5.50 18.03
CA PHE A 163 -23.69 -5.05 16.89
C PHE A 163 -22.29 -5.62 16.90
N LYS A 164 -21.70 -5.80 18.10
CA LYS A 164 -20.36 -6.35 18.23
C LYS A 164 -20.27 -7.74 17.57
N ASP A 165 -21.32 -8.55 17.68
CA ASP A 165 -21.40 -9.90 17.12
C ASP A 165 -21.33 -9.88 15.58
N ILE A 166 -21.84 -8.83 14.93
CA ILE A 166 -21.73 -8.65 13.46
C ILE A 166 -20.26 -8.51 13.05
N PHE A 167 -19.44 -7.85 13.88
CA PHE A 167 -18.03 -7.56 13.59
C PHE A 167 -17.07 -8.62 14.13
N ASP A 168 -17.54 -9.70 14.77
CA ASP A 168 -16.67 -10.76 15.29
C ASP A 168 -15.75 -11.35 14.23
N GLY A 169 -16.28 -11.57 13.02
CA GLY A 169 -15.50 -12.01 11.87
C GLY A 169 -14.36 -11.04 11.53
N VAL A 170 -14.62 -9.74 11.60
CA VAL A 170 -13.61 -8.68 11.38
C VAL A 170 -12.56 -8.69 12.48
N TYR A 171 -12.97 -8.77 13.74
CA TYR A 171 -12.02 -8.84 14.86
C TYR A 171 -11.13 -10.07 14.77
N GLU A 172 -11.67 -11.21 14.35
CA GLU A 172 -10.92 -12.43 14.09
C GLU A 172 -9.97 -12.30 12.91
N PHE A 173 -10.39 -11.64 11.82
CA PHE A 173 -9.51 -11.32 10.70
C PHE A 173 -8.31 -10.49 11.19
N ILE A 174 -8.55 -9.40 11.91
CA ILE A 174 -7.51 -8.51 12.45
C ILE A 174 -6.60 -9.28 13.40
N ARG A 175 -7.13 -10.12 14.29
CA ARG A 175 -6.36 -10.94 15.22
C ARG A 175 -5.34 -11.86 14.52
N ASN A 176 -5.66 -12.28 13.29
CA ASN A 176 -4.84 -13.18 12.50
C ASN A 176 -3.79 -12.48 11.62
N ILE A 177 -3.71 -11.14 11.64
CA ILE A 177 -2.62 -10.38 11.01
C ILE A 177 -1.30 -10.67 11.74
N ARG A 178 -0.33 -11.24 11.03
CA ARG A 178 0.98 -11.68 11.57
C ARG A 178 2.04 -11.67 10.47
N LYS A 179 3.31 -11.53 10.86
CA LYS A 179 4.48 -11.47 9.95
C LYS A 179 4.47 -12.50 8.82
N ASN A 180 4.16 -13.76 9.14
CA ASN A 180 4.23 -14.87 8.19
C ASN A 180 2.88 -15.41 7.72
N SER A 181 1.75 -14.90 8.24
CA SER A 181 0.44 -15.51 8.03
C SER A 181 -0.71 -14.52 7.89
N THR A 182 -0.42 -13.28 7.48
CA THR A 182 -1.46 -12.26 7.28
C THR A 182 -2.47 -12.75 6.23
N PRO A 183 -3.78 -12.82 6.56
CA PRO A 183 -4.82 -13.20 5.62
C PRO A 183 -4.85 -12.33 4.37
N GLY A 184 -5.03 -12.94 3.19
CA GLY A 184 -5.12 -12.21 1.92
C GLY A 184 -6.50 -11.64 1.62
N LYS A 185 -6.58 -10.86 0.53
CA LYS A 185 -7.79 -10.18 0.02
C LYS A 185 -9.02 -11.09 -0.08
N ILE A 186 -8.86 -12.34 -0.54
CA ILE A 186 -9.97 -13.30 -0.69
C ILE A 186 -10.63 -13.58 0.66
N LYS A 187 -9.82 -13.82 1.70
CA LYS A 187 -10.34 -14.11 3.04
C LYS A 187 -11.00 -12.87 3.65
N LEU A 188 -10.43 -11.68 3.42
CA LEU A 188 -11.05 -10.42 3.84
C LEU A 188 -12.45 -10.23 3.22
N ILE A 189 -12.56 -10.39 1.90
CA ILE A 189 -13.83 -10.26 1.18
C ILE A 189 -14.86 -11.27 1.71
N ALA A 190 -14.45 -12.53 1.90
CA ALA A 190 -15.32 -13.55 2.46
C ALA A 190 -15.81 -13.18 3.86
N THR A 191 -14.91 -12.75 4.75
CA THR A 191 -15.24 -12.28 6.10
C THR A 191 -16.25 -11.14 6.08
N ILE A 192 -16.00 -10.10 5.27
CA ILE A 192 -16.89 -8.93 5.20
C ILE A 192 -18.26 -9.31 4.63
N ASN A 193 -18.30 -10.16 3.60
CA ASN A 193 -19.57 -10.63 3.06
C ASN A 193 -20.37 -11.42 4.08
N THR A 194 -19.73 -12.28 4.88
CA THR A 194 -20.41 -12.97 5.99
C THR A 194 -21.00 -11.97 6.98
N CYS A 195 -20.25 -10.96 7.40
CA CYS A 195 -20.75 -9.91 8.31
C CYS A 195 -21.95 -9.15 7.70
N LYS A 196 -21.90 -8.81 6.40
CA LYS A 196 -23.00 -8.14 5.69
C LYS A 196 -24.24 -9.01 5.61
N GLU A 197 -24.10 -10.31 5.30
CA GLU A 197 -25.23 -11.23 5.27
C GLU A 197 -25.84 -11.42 6.66
N THR A 198 -25.01 -11.58 7.70
CA THR A 198 -25.49 -11.59 9.09
C THR A 198 -26.30 -10.34 9.39
N CYS A 199 -25.80 -9.15 9.04
CA CYS A 199 -26.51 -7.89 9.24
C CYS A 199 -27.90 -7.86 8.55
N LYS A 200 -27.99 -8.33 7.30
CA LYS A 200 -29.25 -8.33 6.54
C LYS A 200 -30.33 -9.20 7.20
N HIS A 201 -29.94 -10.34 7.76
CA HIS A 201 -30.84 -11.31 8.38
C HIS A 201 -31.34 -10.92 9.79
N LEU A 202 -30.76 -9.88 10.42
CA LEU A 202 -31.21 -9.42 11.74
C LEU A 202 -32.53 -8.64 11.61
N LEU A 203 -33.61 -9.20 12.12
CA LEU A 203 -34.96 -8.65 12.01
C LEU A 203 -35.22 -7.45 12.95
N TYR A 204 -34.40 -7.29 13.98
CA TYR A 204 -34.54 -6.22 14.97
C TYR A 204 -33.88 -4.90 14.55
N LEU A 205 -33.12 -4.89 13.44
CA LEU A 205 -32.48 -3.69 12.93
C LEU A 205 -33.38 -2.96 11.93
N SER A 206 -33.45 -1.63 12.06
CA SER A 206 -34.06 -0.78 11.05
C SER A 206 -33.27 -0.87 9.73
N ASN A 207 -33.91 -0.51 8.61
CA ASN A 207 -33.21 -0.47 7.33
C ASN A 207 -32.07 0.57 7.34
N GLU A 208 -32.28 1.71 8.00
CA GLU A 208 -31.26 2.76 8.14
C GLU A 208 -30.03 2.25 8.91
N ASP A 209 -30.24 1.51 10.00
CA ASP A 209 -29.13 0.90 10.76
C ASP A 209 -28.39 -0.14 9.91
N LYS A 210 -29.12 -0.97 9.14
CA LYS A 210 -28.51 -1.96 8.25
C LYS A 210 -27.64 -1.29 7.18
N GLU A 211 -28.14 -0.24 6.55
CA GLU A 211 -27.40 0.51 5.54
C GLU A 211 -26.14 1.14 6.13
N LYS A 212 -26.24 1.73 7.32
CA LYS A 212 -25.09 2.29 8.05
C LYS A 212 -24.03 1.22 8.37
N ILE A 213 -24.44 0.06 8.87
CA ILE A 213 -23.52 -1.05 9.20
C ILE A 213 -22.84 -1.59 7.94
N ILE A 214 -23.59 -1.74 6.85
CA ILE A 214 -23.03 -2.18 5.56
C ILE A 214 -21.98 -1.16 5.08
N SER A 215 -22.28 0.14 5.17
CA SER A 215 -21.34 1.21 4.84
C SER A 215 -20.08 1.18 5.71
N ASP A 216 -20.22 0.97 7.03
CA ASP A 216 -19.08 0.86 7.93
C ASP A 216 -18.25 -0.41 7.65
N LEU A 217 -18.88 -1.53 7.31
CA LEU A 217 -18.20 -2.75 6.87
C LEU A 217 -17.41 -2.51 5.58
N ASP A 218 -17.94 -1.71 4.64
CA ASP A 218 -17.21 -1.31 3.43
C ASP A 218 -15.97 -0.48 3.76
N LYS A 219 -16.09 0.51 4.66
CA LYS A 219 -14.95 1.31 5.14
C LYS A 219 -13.89 0.45 5.83
N ILE A 220 -14.30 -0.48 6.68
CA ILE A 220 -13.42 -1.41 7.38
C ILE A 220 -12.71 -2.36 6.41
N GLN A 221 -13.42 -2.84 5.38
CA GLN A 221 -12.83 -3.65 4.33
C GLN A 221 -11.69 -2.90 3.65
N VAL A 222 -11.92 -1.63 3.31
CA VAL A 222 -10.94 -0.76 2.66
C VAL A 222 -9.71 -0.55 3.58
N ALA A 223 -9.92 -0.19 4.85
CA ALA A 223 -8.84 -0.04 5.83
C ALA A 223 -8.00 -1.31 5.99
N CYS A 224 -8.66 -2.46 6.15
CA CYS A 224 -7.98 -3.76 6.27
C CYS A 224 -7.17 -4.08 5.01
N TYR A 225 -7.75 -3.87 3.82
CA TYR A 225 -7.10 -4.19 2.55
C TYR A 225 -5.83 -3.37 2.35
N TYR A 226 -5.91 -2.05 2.53
CA TYR A 226 -4.77 -1.15 2.29
C TYR A 226 -3.63 -1.37 3.29
N LEU A 227 -3.94 -1.61 4.58
CA LEU A 227 -2.89 -2.00 5.52
C LEU A 227 -2.34 -3.38 5.26
N THR A 228 -3.11 -4.32 4.70
CA THR A 228 -2.55 -5.62 4.30
C THR A 228 -1.52 -5.46 3.18
N ILE A 229 -1.71 -4.49 2.26
CA ILE A 229 -0.71 -4.15 1.23
C ILE A 229 0.55 -3.56 1.87
N LEU A 230 0.40 -2.60 2.80
CA LEU A 230 1.54 -2.04 3.53
C LEU A 230 2.31 -3.11 4.33
N LEU A 231 1.61 -4.05 4.96
CA LEU A 231 2.23 -5.17 5.68
C LEU A 231 2.89 -6.19 4.75
N ALA A 232 2.49 -6.25 3.49
CA ALA A 232 3.21 -7.04 2.48
C ALA A 232 4.54 -6.37 2.10
N PHE A 233 4.59 -5.03 2.05
CA PHE A 233 5.84 -4.28 1.97
C PHE A 233 6.71 -4.57 3.19
N GLU A 234 6.19 -4.43 4.42
CA GLU A 234 6.90 -4.75 5.65
C GLU A 234 7.53 -6.15 5.65
N ARG A 235 6.76 -7.15 5.23
CA ARG A 235 7.23 -8.55 5.18
C ARG A 235 8.43 -8.73 4.23
N ARG A 236 8.46 -7.96 3.15
CA ARG A 236 9.47 -8.08 2.09
C ARG A 236 10.69 -7.20 2.32
N THR A 237 10.54 -6.06 3.00
CA THR A 237 11.58 -5.04 3.11
C THR A 237 11.98 -4.73 4.55
N SER A 238 11.06 -4.86 5.50
CA SER A 238 11.24 -4.40 6.89
C SER A 238 11.51 -2.89 7.00
N LEU A 239 10.96 -2.10 6.06
CA LEU A 239 11.19 -0.65 5.95
C LEU A 239 9.96 0.20 6.32
N THR A 240 8.90 -0.36 6.92
CA THR A 240 7.70 0.45 7.22
C THR A 240 7.98 1.52 8.28
N SER A 241 8.83 1.21 9.26
CA SER A 241 9.26 2.19 10.26
C SER A 241 10.09 3.33 9.64
N THR A 242 11.00 3.00 8.72
CA THR A 242 11.75 3.98 7.92
C THR A 242 10.82 4.85 7.09
N LEU A 243 9.86 4.25 6.37
CA LEU A 243 8.84 4.95 5.61
C LEU A 243 8.04 5.91 6.49
N ALA A 244 7.61 5.48 7.67
CA ALA A 244 6.85 6.32 8.58
C ALA A 244 7.65 7.53 9.07
N THR A 245 8.92 7.31 9.43
CA THR A 245 9.83 8.38 9.87
C THR A 245 10.00 9.42 8.76
N LEU A 246 10.37 8.98 7.55
CA LEU A 246 10.51 9.87 6.39
C LEU A 246 9.21 10.59 6.05
N TYR A 247 8.08 9.89 6.09
CA TYR A 247 6.79 10.48 5.79
C TYR A 247 6.38 11.56 6.79
N LYS A 248 6.62 11.34 8.10
CA LYS A 248 6.38 12.37 9.13
C LYS A 248 7.27 13.58 8.96
N MET A 249 8.55 13.38 8.66
CA MET A 249 9.47 14.49 8.31
C MET A 249 8.89 15.29 7.13
N LEU A 250 8.51 14.59 6.07
CA LEU A 250 8.00 15.17 4.83
C LEU A 250 6.73 16.02 5.00
N ILE A 251 5.83 15.65 5.92
CA ILE A 251 4.59 16.41 6.18
C ILE A 251 4.75 17.47 7.28
N SER A 252 5.81 17.40 8.10
CA SER A 252 6.10 18.38 9.15
C SER A 252 6.96 19.55 8.66
N GLU A 253 7.83 19.29 7.67
CA GLU A 253 8.58 20.32 6.97
C GLU A 253 7.65 21.07 6.00
N ARG A 254 7.50 22.38 6.18
CA ARG A 254 6.80 23.25 5.21
C ARG A 254 7.48 23.26 3.84
N GLU A 255 8.78 22.99 3.82
CA GLU A 255 9.64 22.92 2.65
C GLU A 255 10.62 21.76 2.82
N VAL A 256 10.17 20.52 2.62
CA VAL A 256 11.08 19.56 1.98
C VAL A 256 11.43 20.23 0.68
N SER A 257 12.70 20.64 0.51
CA SER A 257 13.04 21.49 -0.63
C SER A 257 12.48 20.83 -1.88
N GLU A 258 11.70 21.58 -2.65
CA GLU A 258 11.16 21.14 -3.93
C GLU A 258 12.28 20.51 -4.78
N TYR A 259 13.53 20.92 -4.55
CA TYR A 259 14.80 20.41 -5.04
C TYR A 259 15.07 18.91 -4.75
N GLU A 260 14.91 18.41 -3.53
CA GLU A 260 15.12 16.98 -3.20
C GLU A 260 14.06 16.07 -3.82
N CYS A 261 12.85 16.59 -4.00
CA CYS A 261 11.75 15.90 -4.69
C CYS A 261 11.90 15.97 -6.22
N GLN A 262 12.35 17.13 -6.73
CA GLN A 262 12.75 17.32 -8.13
C GLN A 262 13.94 16.40 -8.47
N LEU A 263 14.75 15.99 -7.51
CA LEU A 263 15.85 15.06 -7.76
C LEU A 263 15.40 13.64 -8.16
N LEU A 264 14.25 13.20 -7.65
CA LEU A 264 13.63 11.91 -7.98
C LEU A 264 12.66 11.97 -9.18
N TYR A 265 12.05 13.13 -9.43
CA TYR A 265 11.07 13.30 -10.52
C TYR A 265 11.55 14.10 -11.73
N LEU A 266 12.63 14.89 -11.66
CA LEU A 266 13.02 15.86 -12.70
C LEU A 266 14.51 15.87 -13.09
N THR A 267 15.45 15.28 -12.33
CA THR A 267 16.88 15.29 -12.70
C THR A 267 17.46 13.96 -13.17
N ASN A 268 18.57 14.07 -13.91
CA ASN A 268 19.44 12.96 -14.24
C ASN A 268 19.94 12.31 -12.93
N PRO A 269 19.81 10.98 -12.75
CA PRO A 269 20.10 10.32 -11.48
C PRO A 269 21.58 10.16 -11.12
N ILE A 270 22.47 10.88 -11.82
CA ILE A 270 23.88 11.02 -11.41
C ILE A 270 23.98 11.91 -10.16
N ASP A 271 23.08 12.87 -9.99
CA ASP A 271 23.13 13.83 -8.87
C ASP A 271 22.64 13.24 -7.54
N VAL A 272 21.92 12.12 -7.55
CA VAL A 272 21.38 11.43 -6.35
C VAL A 272 22.48 10.67 -5.58
N MET A 273 23.62 10.37 -6.20
CA MET A 273 24.69 9.54 -5.61
C MET A 273 25.82 10.33 -4.95
N ASN A 274 25.83 11.67 -5.08
CA ASN A 274 26.87 12.55 -4.52
C ASN A 274 26.46 13.20 -3.18
N ILE A 275 25.38 12.71 -2.54
CA ILE A 275 24.98 13.06 -1.17
C ILE A 275 25.19 11.85 -0.25
#